data_AF-A0A7W9HRY7-F1
#
_entry.id   AF-A0A7W9HRY7-F1
#
_cell.length_a   1.000
_cell.length_b   1.000
_cell.length_c   1.000
_cell.angle_alpha   90.00
_cell.angle_beta   90.00
_cell.angle_gamma   90.00
#
_symmetry.space_group_name_H-M   'P 1'
#
loop_
_entity.id
_entity.type
_entity.pdbx_description
1 polymer ?
#
loop_
_entity_poly.entity_id
_entity_poly.type
_entity_poly.pdbx_seq_one_letter_code
_entity_poly.pdbx_strand_id
1 'polypeptide(L)'
;MTTDDGRPSSRDSAIDHWLGDVSGGPEVLLSVDQLTGLMLAVGRDRPAEVPEEIMLRWHRLLAVQRRVADQSEPTFIDQARRQGWSWQRIAEVLGLPDAEAAERRQADLAAELARTLPTALPGPWRGAAGGFDGEDSRG
;
A
#
# COMPACT_ATOMS: atom_id res chain seq x y z
N MET A 1 -17.90 6.63 -20.24
CA MET A 1 -16.81 7.56 -20.61
C MET A 1 -15.89 7.59 -19.40
N THR A 2 -14.99 6.61 -19.33
CA THR A 2 -14.14 6.34 -18.17
C THR A 2 -12.85 7.08 -18.40
N THR A 3 -12.57 8.07 -17.56
CA THR A 3 -11.31 8.80 -17.59
C THR A 3 -10.22 7.82 -17.17
N ASP A 4 -9.48 7.33 -18.16
CA ASP A 4 -8.22 6.63 -17.98
C ASP A 4 -7.21 7.66 -17.46
N ASP A 5 -7.22 7.88 -16.15
CA ASP A 5 -6.19 8.63 -15.45
C ASP A 5 -4.89 7.84 -15.66
N GLY A 6 -4.10 8.20 -16.67
CA GLY A 6 -2.85 7.57 -17.10
C GLY A 6 -1.72 7.57 -16.06
N ARG A 7 -2.04 7.42 -14.78
CA ARG A 7 -1.14 6.91 -13.77
C ARG A 7 -0.72 5.51 -14.21
N PRO A 8 0.59 5.21 -14.24
CA PRO A 8 1.04 3.85 -14.50
C PRO A 8 0.32 2.93 -13.51
N SER A 9 -0.47 2.01 -14.05
CA SER A 9 -1.11 0.96 -13.28
C SER A 9 0.01 0.25 -12.50
N SER A 10 0.04 0.42 -11.18
CA SER A 10 1.04 -0.19 -10.29
C SER A 10 0.83 -1.71 -10.15
N ARG A 11 0.06 -2.32 -11.06
CA ARG A 11 -0.24 -3.74 -11.07
C ARG A 11 0.98 -4.54 -11.49
N ASP A 12 1.23 -5.60 -10.75
CA ASP A 12 2.27 -6.56 -11.05
C ASP A 12 1.81 -7.54 -12.13
N SER A 13 2.38 -7.42 -13.33
CA SER A 13 2.02 -8.28 -14.48
C SER A 13 2.17 -9.78 -14.24
N ALA A 14 3.10 -10.21 -13.37
CA ALA A 14 3.30 -11.63 -13.08
C ALA A 14 2.13 -12.19 -12.24
N ILE A 15 1.62 -11.37 -11.30
CA ILE A 15 0.44 -11.72 -10.50
C ILE A 15 -0.80 -11.79 -11.41
N ASP A 16 -0.98 -10.82 -12.31
CA ASP A 16 -2.13 -10.82 -13.22
C ASP A 16 -2.10 -12.04 -14.16
N HIS A 17 -0.92 -12.39 -14.68
CA HIS A 17 -0.77 -13.58 -15.51
C HIS A 17 -1.13 -14.86 -14.73
N TRP A 18 -0.58 -15.04 -13.54
CA TRP A 18 -0.89 -16.20 -12.70
C TRP A 18 -2.37 -16.28 -12.30
N LEU A 19 -2.99 -15.15 -11.96
CA LEU A 19 -4.43 -15.12 -11.66
C LEU A 19 -5.27 -15.54 -12.86
N GLY A 20 -4.90 -15.13 -14.08
CA GLY A 20 -5.58 -15.53 -15.30
C GLY A 20 -5.51 -17.05 -15.56
N ASP A 21 -4.37 -17.67 -15.24
CA ASP A 21 -4.18 -19.11 -15.40
C ASP A 21 -4.97 -19.92 -14.37
N VAL A 22 -5.03 -19.44 -13.11
CA VAL A 22 -5.71 -20.17 -12.01
C VAL A 22 -7.23 -20.08 -12.08
N SER A 23 -7.81 -18.95 -12.50
CA SER A 23 -9.26 -18.77 -12.45
C SER A 23 -10.04 -19.35 -13.64
N GLY A 24 -9.36 -20.00 -14.60
CA GLY A 24 -10.00 -20.55 -15.81
C GLY A 24 -10.74 -19.50 -16.64
N GLY A 25 -10.43 -18.22 -16.46
CA GLY A 25 -11.16 -17.09 -17.03
C GLY A 25 -10.67 -15.75 -16.46
N PRO A 26 -10.24 -14.79 -17.32
CA PRO A 26 -9.56 -13.58 -16.88
C PRO A 26 -10.47 -12.48 -16.28
N GLU A 27 -11.79 -12.49 -16.52
CA GLU A 27 -12.57 -11.25 -16.33
C GLU A 27 -12.85 -10.87 -14.88
N VAL A 28 -13.16 -11.83 -14.00
CA VAL A 28 -13.60 -11.48 -12.63
C VAL A 28 -12.42 -11.13 -11.73
N LEU A 29 -11.34 -11.91 -11.74
CA LEU A 29 -10.20 -11.66 -10.84
C LEU A 29 -9.29 -10.51 -11.31
N LEU A 30 -9.25 -10.21 -12.61
CA LEU A 30 -8.49 -9.05 -13.11
C LEU A 30 -9.24 -7.73 -12.93
N SER A 31 -10.56 -7.76 -12.73
CA SER A 31 -11.38 -6.57 -12.46
C SER A 31 -11.24 -6.03 -11.04
N VAL A 32 -10.70 -6.82 -10.10
CA VAL A 32 -10.48 -6.43 -8.70
C VAL A 32 -9.03 -6.02 -8.44
N ASP A 33 -8.79 -5.42 -7.27
CA ASP A 33 -7.43 -5.20 -6.76
C ASP A 33 -6.66 -6.53 -6.65
N GLN A 34 -5.37 -6.53 -6.99
CA GLN A 34 -4.55 -7.74 -7.06
C GLN A 34 -4.47 -8.50 -5.73
N LEU A 35 -4.47 -7.79 -4.60
CA LEU A 35 -4.47 -8.43 -3.29
C LEU A 35 -5.77 -9.21 -3.05
N THR A 36 -6.89 -8.63 -3.49
CA THR A 36 -8.20 -9.28 -3.45
C THR A 36 -8.24 -10.48 -4.41
N GLY A 37 -7.71 -10.34 -5.62
CA GLY A 37 -7.61 -11.42 -6.59
C GLY A 37 -6.83 -12.62 -6.05
N LEU A 38 -5.65 -12.38 -5.46
CA LEU A 38 -4.83 -13.41 -4.81
C LEU A 38 -5.54 -14.10 -3.65
N MET A 39 -6.20 -13.33 -2.78
CA MET A 39 -6.98 -13.88 -1.67
C MET A 39 -8.11 -14.80 -2.17
N LEU A 40 -8.83 -14.37 -3.22
CA LEU A 40 -9.91 -15.15 -3.80
C LEU A 40 -9.40 -16.42 -4.48
N ALA A 41 -8.35 -16.34 -5.31
CA ALA A 41 -7.76 -17.48 -6.00
C ALA A 41 -7.28 -18.55 -5.00
N VAL A 42 -6.53 -18.15 -3.97
CA VAL A 42 -5.99 -19.09 -2.97
C VAL A 42 -7.08 -19.63 -2.05
N GLY A 43 -8.01 -18.78 -1.59
CA GLY A 43 -9.06 -19.18 -0.67
C GLY A 43 -10.14 -20.07 -1.29
N ARG A 44 -10.54 -19.77 -2.53
CA ARG A 44 -11.61 -20.47 -3.27
C ARG A 44 -11.09 -21.72 -3.95
N ASP A 45 -10.06 -21.58 -4.79
CA ASP A 45 -9.64 -22.64 -5.70
C ASP A 45 -8.60 -23.56 -5.06
N ARG A 46 -7.98 -23.13 -3.96
CA ARG A 46 -7.01 -23.89 -3.15
C ARG A 46 -6.00 -24.63 -4.04
N PRO A 47 -5.24 -23.89 -4.86
CA PRO A 47 -4.28 -24.50 -5.77
C PRO A 47 -3.31 -25.39 -4.98
N ALA A 48 -2.91 -26.51 -5.57
CA ALA A 48 -1.96 -27.43 -4.94
C ALA A 48 -0.63 -26.75 -4.62
N GLU A 49 -0.24 -25.75 -5.42
CA GLU A 49 0.96 -24.96 -5.23
C GLU A 49 0.75 -23.52 -5.76
N VAL A 50 1.27 -22.54 -5.03
CA VAL A 50 1.41 -21.15 -5.49
C VAL A 50 2.90 -20.93 -5.78
N PRO A 51 3.30 -20.51 -6.98
CA PRO A 51 4.70 -20.31 -7.31
C PRO A 51 5.40 -19.35 -6.33
N GLU A 52 6.65 -19.66 -5.97
CA GLU A 52 7.42 -18.87 -4.98
C GLU A 52 7.53 -17.39 -5.38
N GLU A 53 7.72 -17.11 -6.67
CA GLU A 53 7.75 -15.73 -7.18
C GLU A 53 6.45 -14.97 -6.86
N ILE A 54 5.29 -15.62 -7.00
CA ILE A 54 3.99 -15.03 -6.70
C ILE A 54 3.85 -14.79 -5.19
N MET A 55 4.31 -15.73 -4.36
CA MET A 55 4.34 -15.55 -2.90
C MET A 55 5.19 -14.34 -2.48
N LEU A 56 6.38 -14.17 -3.07
CA LEU A 56 7.27 -13.04 -2.79
C LEU A 56 6.65 -11.70 -3.23
N ARG A 57 6.03 -11.65 -4.41
CA ARG A 57 5.35 -10.45 -4.91
C ARG A 57 4.11 -10.13 -4.08
N TRP A 58 3.32 -11.13 -3.71
CA TRP A 58 2.18 -10.97 -2.80
C TRP A 58 2.61 -10.39 -1.45
N HIS A 59 3.69 -10.91 -0.87
CA HIS A 59 4.24 -10.37 0.38
C HIS A 59 4.63 -8.88 0.24
N ARG A 60 5.22 -8.48 -0.89
CA ARG A 60 5.52 -7.06 -1.15
C ARG A 60 4.25 -6.21 -1.26
N LEU A 61 3.21 -6.69 -1.95
CA LEU A 61 1.93 -5.98 -2.02
C LEU A 61 1.31 -5.80 -0.63
N LEU A 62 1.32 -6.84 0.22
CA LEU A 62 0.89 -6.75 1.61
C LEU A 62 1.67 -5.70 2.39
N ALA A 63 2.99 -5.67 2.24
CA ALA A 63 3.84 -4.68 2.89
C ALA A 63 3.52 -3.24 2.43
N VAL A 64 3.28 -3.03 1.13
CA VAL A 64 2.89 -1.71 0.59
C VAL A 64 1.52 -1.29 1.13
N GLN A 65 0.52 -2.18 1.09
CA GLN A 65 -0.82 -1.87 1.59
C GLN A 65 -0.82 -1.58 3.10
N ARG A 66 -0.04 -2.35 3.87
CA ARG A 66 0.16 -2.08 5.30
C ARG A 66 0.78 -0.71 5.53
N ARG A 67 1.80 -0.34 4.75
CA ARG A 67 2.41 0.99 4.83
C ARG A 67 1.40 2.10 4.51
N VAL A 68 0.55 1.92 3.50
CA VAL A 68 -0.51 2.88 3.18
C VAL A 68 -1.49 3.00 4.34
N ALA A 69 -1.92 1.88 4.94
CA ALA A 69 -2.79 1.88 6.11
C ALA A 69 -2.13 2.64 7.29
N ASP A 70 -0.90 2.28 7.65
CA ASP A 70 -0.13 2.91 8.73
C ASP A 70 0.14 4.40 8.47
N GLN A 71 0.22 4.85 7.21
CA GLN A 71 0.34 6.27 6.85
C GLN A 71 -1.01 7.00 6.89
N SER A 72 -2.10 6.32 6.57
CA SER A 72 -3.44 6.90 6.54
C SER A 72 -4.04 7.08 7.93
N GLU A 73 -3.75 6.16 8.85
CA GLU A 73 -4.35 6.13 10.19
C GLU A 73 -4.02 7.38 11.03
N PRO A 74 -2.77 7.90 11.08
CA PRO A 74 -2.48 9.15 11.78
C PRO A 74 -3.23 10.34 11.20
N THR A 75 -3.36 10.40 9.87
CA THR A 75 -4.12 11.46 9.19
C THR A 75 -5.61 11.39 9.56
N PHE A 76 -6.16 10.19 9.65
CA PHE A 76 -7.53 9.97 10.13
C PHE A 76 -7.69 10.43 11.59
N ILE A 77 -6.79 10.02 12.49
CA ILE A 77 -6.82 10.40 13.91
C ILE A 77 -6.75 11.93 14.05
N ASP A 78 -5.80 12.58 13.38
CA ASP A 78 -5.63 14.04 13.41
C ASP A 78 -6.90 14.75 12.94
N GLN A 79 -7.51 14.28 11.85
CA GLN A 79 -8.74 14.85 11.33
C GLN A 79 -9.93 14.63 12.29
N ALA A 80 -10.06 13.45 12.89
CA ALA A 80 -11.09 13.15 13.88
C ALA A 80 -10.94 14.06 15.12
N ARG A 81 -9.71 14.28 15.59
CA ARG A 81 -9.42 15.21 16.70
C ARG A 81 -9.79 16.65 16.35
N ARG A 82 -9.50 17.11 15.13
CA ARG A 82 -9.92 18.45 14.65
C ARG A 82 -11.44 18.62 14.56
N GLN A 83 -12.16 17.53 14.33
CA GLN A 83 -13.63 17.50 14.35
C GLN A 83 -14.22 17.35 15.76
N GLY A 84 -13.37 17.38 16.81
CA GLY A 84 -13.81 17.30 18.20
C GLY A 84 -14.15 15.89 18.68
N TRP A 85 -13.74 14.83 17.97
CA TRP A 85 -13.96 13.47 18.45
C TRP A 85 -13.16 13.19 19.72
N SER A 86 -13.78 12.53 20.68
CA SER A 86 -13.09 12.03 21.87
C SER A 86 -12.17 10.86 21.51
N TRP A 87 -11.13 10.66 22.31
CA TRP A 87 -10.24 9.51 22.16
C TRP A 87 -10.97 8.17 22.27
N GLN A 88 -11.98 8.09 23.15
CA GLN A 88 -12.82 6.91 23.29
C GLN A 88 -13.58 6.57 21.99
N ARG A 89 -14.16 7.58 21.33
CA ARG A 89 -14.84 7.38 20.04
C ARG A 89 -13.87 6.94 18.94
N ILE A 90 -12.66 7.50 18.93
CA ILE A 90 -11.61 7.10 17.98
C ILE A 90 -11.20 5.64 18.24
N ALA A 91 -11.03 5.25 19.50
CA ALA A 91 -10.71 3.87 19.87
C ALA A 91 -11.78 2.89 19.37
N GLU A 92 -13.06 3.19 19.58
CA GLU A 92 -14.19 2.37 19.12
C GLU A 92 -14.19 2.17 17.59
N VAL A 93 -13.95 3.23 16.82
CA VAL A 93 -13.92 3.15 15.34
C VAL A 93 -12.70 2.38 14.84
N LEU A 94 -11.55 2.48 15.52
CA LEU A 94 -10.33 1.76 15.19
C LEU A 94 -10.30 0.33 15.75
N GLY A 95 -11.33 -0.09 16.51
CA GLY A 95 -11.35 -1.40 17.17
C GLY A 95 -10.30 -1.55 18.28
N LEU A 96 -9.90 -0.45 18.90
CA LEU A 96 -8.95 -0.40 20.02
C LEU A 96 -9.69 -0.52 21.36
N PRO A 97 -9.04 -1.06 22.40
CA PRO A 97 -9.71 -1.38 23.67
C PRO A 97 -10.18 -0.14 24.44
N ASP A 98 -9.43 0.96 24.39
CA ASP A 98 -9.71 2.17 25.16
C ASP A 98 -9.07 3.43 24.55
N ALA A 99 -9.44 4.59 25.11
CA ALA A 99 -8.89 5.89 24.74
C ALA A 99 -7.35 5.95 24.84
N GLU A 100 -6.75 5.34 25.87
CA GLU A 100 -5.30 5.36 26.07
C GLU A 100 -4.58 4.58 24.96
N ALA A 101 -5.16 3.46 24.51
CA ALA A 101 -4.66 2.70 23.37
C ALA A 101 -4.71 3.51 22.07
N ALA A 102 -5.74 4.34 21.87
CA ALA A 102 -5.80 5.24 20.71
C ALA A 102 -4.72 6.32 20.76
N GLU A 103 -4.47 6.91 21.93
CA GLU A 103 -3.38 7.88 22.11
C GLU A 103 -2.01 7.25 21.86
N ARG A 104 -1.73 6.08 22.45
CA ARG A 104 -0.48 5.33 22.22
C ARG A 104 -0.31 4.96 20.75
N ARG A 105 -1.37 4.49 20.08
CA ARG A 105 -1.34 4.14 18.66
C ARG A 105 -0.95 5.33 17.79
N GLN A 106 -1.48 6.53 18.05
CA GLN A 106 -1.08 7.74 17.33
C GLN A 106 0.41 8.05 17.52
N ALA A 107 0.92 7.95 18.76
CA ALA A 107 2.33 8.18 19.06
C ALA A 107 3.26 7.15 18.41
N ASP A 108 2.89 5.87 18.46
CA ASP A 108 3.65 4.76 17.87
C ASP A 108 3.73 4.91 16.34
N LEU A 109 2.61 5.23 15.69
CA LEU A 109 2.57 5.47 14.25
C LEU A 109 3.40 6.69 13.86
N ALA A 110 3.33 7.79 14.62
CA ALA A 110 4.17 8.96 14.37
C ALA A 110 5.67 8.62 14.48
N ALA A 111 6.07 7.80 15.47
CA ALA A 111 7.44 7.35 15.63
C ALA A 111 7.89 6.39 14.51
N GLU A 112 7.00 5.51 14.04
CA GLU A 112 7.27 4.61 12.91
C GLU A 112 7.41 5.37 11.59
N LEU A 113 6.55 6.36 11.32
CA LEU A 113 6.66 7.21 10.16
C LEU A 113 7.94 8.04 10.19
N ALA A 114 8.31 8.61 11.34
CA ALA A 114 9.57 9.33 11.49
C ALA A 114 10.80 8.46 11.15
N ARG A 115 10.77 7.16 11.50
CA ARG A 115 11.85 6.21 11.17
C ARG A 115 11.89 5.81 9.70
N THR A 116 10.76 5.85 8.99
CA THR A 116 10.61 5.29 7.63
C THR A 116 10.48 6.34 6.54
N LEU A 117 10.46 7.64 6.88
CA LEU A 117 10.51 8.74 5.94
C LEU A 117 11.85 8.75 5.17
N PRO A 118 11.85 8.91 3.83
CA PRO A 118 13.09 9.00 3.04
C PRO A 118 14.03 10.14 3.48
N THR A 119 13.49 11.19 4.11
CA THR A 119 14.24 12.29 4.71
C THR A 119 14.99 11.92 6.01
N ALA A 120 14.77 10.71 6.54
CA ALA A 120 15.56 10.14 7.64
C ALA A 120 16.68 9.19 7.13
N LEU A 121 16.76 8.91 5.82
CA LEU A 121 17.83 8.11 5.25
C LEU A 121 19.10 8.97 5.03
N PRO A 122 20.31 8.41 5.27
CA PRO A 122 21.57 9.08 4.97
C PRO A 122 21.68 9.42 3.47
N GLY A 123 22.48 10.44 3.17
CA GLY A 123 22.53 11.20 1.92
C GLY A 123 22.54 10.47 0.56
N PRO A 124 23.13 9.26 0.37
CA PRO A 124 23.27 8.71 -0.99
C PRO A 124 21.95 8.36 -1.71
N TRP A 125 20.81 8.35 -1.01
CA TRP A 125 19.50 8.05 -1.61
C TRP A 125 18.61 9.29 -1.81
N ARG A 126 19.13 10.49 -1.53
CA ARG A 126 18.34 11.74 -1.53
C ARG A 126 18.31 12.47 -2.88
N GLY A 127 18.96 11.95 -3.92
CA GLY A 127 18.93 12.53 -5.26
C GLY A 127 19.54 11.62 -6.34
N ALA A 128 18.69 10.92 -7.07
CA ALA A 128 19.01 10.37 -8.40
C ALA A 128 17.90 10.73 -9.41
N ALA A 129 17.23 11.86 -9.19
CA ALA A 129 16.27 12.47 -10.11
C ALA A 129 16.72 13.92 -10.34
N GLY A 130 17.65 14.11 -11.28
CA GLY A 130 18.20 15.42 -11.60
C GLY A 130 19.63 15.33 -12.12
N GLY A 131 19.78 14.80 -13.33
CA GLY A 131 21.06 14.69 -14.01
C GLY A 131 20.88 14.28 -15.47
N PHE A 132 19.90 14.90 -16.14
CA PHE A 132 19.84 14.92 -17.59
C PHE A 132 20.01 16.39 -17.99
N ASP A 133 21.25 16.88 -17.91
CA ASP A 133 21.64 18.08 -18.64
C ASP A 133 21.86 17.65 -20.09
N GLY A 134 20.80 17.80 -20.88
CA GLY A 134 20.93 18.08 -22.30
C GLY A 134 21.21 19.57 -22.49
N GLU A 135 21.84 19.88 -23.63
CA GLU A 135 22.36 21.19 -24.08
C GLU A 135 23.78 21.46 -23.56
N ASP A 136 24.81 21.54 -24.41
CA ASP A 136 24.85 22.35 -25.61
C ASP A 136 25.38 21.65 -26.87
N SER A 137 24.63 21.86 -27.95
CA SER A 137 25.14 21.83 -29.33
C SER A 137 25.51 23.24 -29.76
N ARG A 138 26.51 23.32 -30.65
CA ARG A 138 26.82 24.42 -31.61
C ARG A 138 27.77 25.52 -31.12
N GLY A 139 28.96 25.48 -31.72
CA GLY A 139 29.95 26.54 -31.83
C GLY A 139 31.15 25.99 -32.58
#